data_AF-A0A2M7AYF5-F1
#
_entry.id   AF-A0A2M7AYF5-F1
#
_cell.length_a   1.000
_cell.length_b   1.000
_cell.length_c   1.000
_cell.angle_alpha   90.00
_cell.angle_beta   90.00
_cell.angle_gamma   90.00
#
_symmetry.space_group_name_H-M   'P 1'
#
loop_
_entity.id
_entity.type
_entity.pdbx_description
1 polymer ?
#
loop_
_entity_poly.entity_id
_entity_poly.type
_entity_poly.pdbx_seq_one_letter_code
_entity_poly.pdbx_strand_id
1 'polypeptide(L)'
;MKPDTLKVFLDGLKLLNIKLDEKQIEKFSVYLDELKKWNQKFNLIGPATDEEIIKRHFLDSLSVVPLLPTSNLQLPAILDIGSGAGFPGIPIKIALPDISLTLLDSSKKKMEFLRHLCKKLDIKAEAICGRAEIVAKMSTHQGKYDFAVARAVAKLSTAEKLCLPFLKNGGILILQTGNRTDINLKNGEIMEKFRLPEKILPGRVVLSIRKTQPFLKKSPLGAAGFTLIELMVVVALIGILAAIAIPKFAEMIRRTKQGKTKGELGNLRSAITLYYSDSEGMQYPQNAAAISNETGPMQTKYLSTMPAVKLGLNNYQETTDIDDFNDGDALTDLGNWGYIASRGRVFVNCAQSDAKGELISSW
;
A
#
# COMPACT_ATOMS: atom_id res chain seq x y z
N MET A 1 8.43 -26.20 -12.96
CA MET A 1 6.97 -26.42 -13.13
C MET A 1 6.65 -27.87 -12.83
N LYS A 2 5.43 -28.19 -12.36
CA LYS A 2 4.96 -29.58 -12.27
C LYS A 2 4.72 -30.18 -13.66
N PRO A 3 4.77 -31.52 -13.84
CA PRO A 3 4.60 -32.16 -15.16
C PRO A 3 3.32 -31.74 -15.90
N ASP A 4 2.17 -31.70 -15.20
CA ASP A 4 0.90 -31.32 -15.82
C ASP A 4 0.89 -29.86 -16.29
N THR A 5 1.43 -28.96 -15.45
CA THR A 5 1.58 -27.53 -15.76
C THR A 5 2.53 -27.31 -16.94
N LEU A 6 3.64 -28.06 -16.99
CA LEU A 6 4.59 -28.02 -18.09
C LEU A 6 3.93 -28.46 -19.40
N LYS A 7 3.13 -29.53 -19.38
CA LYS A 7 2.38 -29.99 -20.55
C LYS A 7 1.45 -28.90 -21.10
N VAL A 8 0.69 -28.23 -20.23
CA VAL A 8 -0.18 -27.10 -20.63
C VAL A 8 0.64 -25.98 -21.27
N PHE A 9 1.80 -25.66 -20.71
CA PHE A 9 2.68 -24.62 -21.25
C PHE A 9 3.20 -25.00 -22.64
N LEU A 10 3.74 -26.21 -22.81
CA LEU A 10 4.27 -26.70 -24.09
C LEU A 10 3.21 -26.80 -25.18
N ASP A 11 2.00 -27.28 -24.85
CA ASP A 11 0.89 -27.34 -25.80
C ASP A 11 0.45 -25.94 -26.24
N GLY A 12 0.52 -24.96 -25.32
CA GLY A 12 0.28 -23.57 -25.65
C GLY A 12 1.32 -22.94 -26.57
N LEU A 13 2.61 -23.22 -26.33
CA LEU A 13 3.68 -22.75 -27.21
C LEU A 13 3.51 -23.27 -28.64
N LYS A 14 3.14 -24.55 -28.81
CA LYS A 14 2.83 -25.14 -30.12
C LYS A 14 1.70 -24.41 -30.82
N LEU A 15 0.61 -24.11 -30.11
CA LEU A 15 -0.54 -23.39 -30.67
C LEU A 15 -0.23 -21.94 -31.04
N LEU A 16 0.71 -21.30 -30.35
CA LEU A 16 1.21 -19.96 -30.68
C LEU A 16 2.34 -19.97 -31.72
N ASN A 17 2.77 -21.16 -32.20
CA ASN A 17 3.92 -21.35 -33.08
C ASN A 17 5.22 -20.74 -32.51
N ILE A 18 5.44 -20.87 -31.21
CA ILE A 18 6.63 -20.38 -30.50
C ILE A 18 7.51 -21.57 -30.12
N LYS A 19 8.80 -21.47 -30.42
CA LYS A 19 9.81 -22.44 -30.01
C LYS A 19 10.65 -21.84 -28.90
N LEU A 20 10.77 -22.55 -27.79
CA LEU A 20 11.67 -22.22 -26.69
C LEU A 20 12.63 -23.38 -26.47
N ASP A 21 13.88 -23.06 -26.15
CA ASP A 21 14.86 -24.04 -25.71
C ASP A 21 14.65 -24.45 -24.23
N GLU A 22 15.39 -25.46 -23.79
CA GLU A 22 15.29 -25.99 -22.42
C GLU A 22 15.62 -24.94 -21.36
N LYS A 23 16.61 -24.07 -21.60
CA LYS A 23 17.02 -23.02 -20.66
C LYS A 23 15.94 -21.96 -20.53
N GLN A 24 15.27 -21.60 -21.62
CA GLN A 24 14.14 -20.67 -21.62
C GLN A 24 12.96 -21.25 -20.84
N ILE A 25 12.65 -22.54 -21.02
CA ILE A 25 11.60 -23.24 -20.26
C ILE A 25 11.96 -23.30 -18.77
N GLU A 26 13.22 -23.53 -18.43
CA GLU A 26 13.71 -23.50 -17.05
C GLU A 26 13.54 -22.10 -16.43
N LYS A 27 13.86 -21.03 -17.16
CA LYS A 27 13.61 -19.65 -16.70
C LYS A 27 12.13 -19.40 -16.38
N PHE A 28 11.20 -19.92 -17.17
CA PHE A 28 9.76 -19.84 -16.85
C PHE A 28 9.39 -20.63 -15.58
N SER A 29 10.04 -21.75 -15.32
CA SER A 29 9.86 -22.50 -14.06
C SER A 29 10.31 -21.70 -12.85
N VAL A 30 11.52 -21.11 -12.92
CA VAL A 30 12.03 -20.23 -11.86
C VAL A 30 11.14 -19.01 -11.66
N TYR A 31 10.65 -18.42 -12.76
CA TYR A 31 9.73 -17.28 -12.70
C TYR A 31 8.43 -17.65 -11.99
N LEU A 32 7.81 -18.78 -12.31
CA LEU A 32 6.57 -19.23 -11.64
C LEU A 32 6.77 -19.34 -10.11
N ASP A 33 7.88 -19.95 -9.68
CA ASP A 33 8.16 -20.15 -8.26
C ASP A 33 8.41 -18.82 -7.54
N GLU A 34 9.20 -17.92 -8.12
CA GLU A 34 9.47 -16.60 -7.54
C GLU A 34 8.22 -15.73 -7.51
N LEU A 35 7.40 -15.76 -8.56
CA LEU A 35 6.13 -15.05 -8.61
C LEU A 35 5.22 -15.49 -7.47
N LYS A 36 5.05 -16.80 -7.24
CA LYS A 36 4.20 -17.34 -6.17
C LYS A 36 4.70 -16.92 -4.79
N LYS A 37 6.00 -17.04 -4.54
CA LYS A 37 6.62 -16.64 -3.26
C LYS A 37 6.41 -15.14 -2.97
N TRP A 38 6.60 -14.30 -3.97
CA TRP A 38 6.43 -12.85 -3.80
C TRP A 38 4.96 -12.43 -3.77
N ASN A 39 4.07 -13.16 -4.46
CA ASN A 39 2.64 -12.85 -4.45
C ASN A 39 2.03 -12.96 -3.05
N GLN A 40 2.51 -13.92 -2.24
CA GLN A 40 2.13 -14.07 -0.82
C GLN A 40 2.46 -12.83 0.03
N LYS A 41 3.47 -12.04 -0.38
CA LYS A 41 3.92 -10.84 0.36
C LYS A 41 3.28 -9.55 -0.14
N PHE A 42 3.12 -9.41 -1.46
CA PHE A 42 2.83 -8.10 -2.07
C PHE A 42 1.69 -8.06 -3.09
N ASN A 43 0.90 -9.13 -3.23
CA ASN A 43 -0.25 -9.21 -4.16
C ASN A 43 0.08 -8.63 -5.55
N LEU A 44 1.11 -9.21 -6.18
CA LEU A 44 1.61 -8.85 -7.50
C LEU A 44 0.59 -9.14 -8.62
N ILE A 45 -0.11 -10.26 -8.50
CA ILE A 45 -1.21 -10.71 -9.35
C ILE A 45 -2.37 -11.21 -8.50
N GLY A 46 -3.59 -11.21 -9.06
CA GLY A 46 -4.75 -11.78 -8.39
C GLY A 46 -4.56 -13.29 -8.09
N PRO A 47 -5.34 -13.84 -7.14
CA PRO A 47 -5.30 -15.28 -6.84
C PRO A 47 -5.52 -16.12 -8.10
N ALA A 48 -4.64 -17.08 -8.33
CA ALA A 48 -4.66 -17.93 -9.51
C ALA A 48 -3.93 -19.25 -9.23
N THR A 49 -4.40 -20.32 -9.84
CA THR A 49 -3.72 -21.62 -9.91
C THR A 49 -2.50 -21.55 -10.85
N ASP A 50 -1.59 -22.53 -10.74
CA ASP A 50 -0.41 -22.59 -11.62
C ASP A 50 -0.83 -22.63 -13.10
N GLU A 51 -1.85 -23.41 -13.44
CA GLU A 51 -2.40 -23.49 -14.80
C GLU A 51 -2.95 -22.14 -15.29
N GLU A 52 -3.67 -21.41 -14.43
CA GLU A 52 -4.16 -20.07 -14.75
C GLU A 52 -3.03 -19.07 -14.94
N ILE A 53 -1.95 -19.16 -14.16
CA ILE A 53 -0.75 -18.32 -14.36
C ILE A 53 -0.12 -18.63 -15.71
N ILE A 54 0.05 -19.91 -16.06
CA ILE A 54 0.57 -20.31 -17.37
C ILE A 54 -0.28 -19.73 -18.50
N LYS A 55 -1.60 -19.95 -18.46
CA LYS A 55 -2.50 -19.49 -19.52
C LYS A 55 -2.59 -17.96 -19.56
N ARG A 56 -3.04 -17.34 -18.46
CA ARG A 56 -3.42 -15.92 -18.41
C ARG A 56 -2.23 -14.97 -18.26
N HIS A 57 -1.04 -15.47 -17.95
CA HIS A 57 0.14 -14.61 -17.82
C HIS A 57 1.25 -15.03 -18.78
N PHE A 58 1.72 -16.28 -18.77
CA PHE A 58 2.86 -16.65 -19.63
C PHE A 58 2.47 -16.75 -21.10
N LEU A 59 1.50 -17.61 -21.44
CA LEU A 59 1.05 -17.82 -22.82
C LEU A 59 0.38 -16.56 -23.38
N ASP A 60 -0.42 -15.87 -22.56
CA ASP A 60 -0.94 -14.56 -22.91
C ASP A 60 0.22 -13.63 -23.29
N SER A 61 1.22 -13.41 -22.44
CA SER A 61 2.36 -12.53 -22.76
C SER A 61 3.14 -12.96 -24.01
N LEU A 62 3.35 -14.25 -24.19
CA LEU A 62 4.08 -14.81 -25.33
C LEU A 62 3.34 -14.67 -26.66
N SER A 63 2.02 -14.50 -26.65
CA SER A 63 1.24 -14.28 -27.87
C SER A 63 1.67 -13.05 -28.69
N VAL A 64 2.44 -12.15 -28.10
CA VAL A 64 3.03 -10.97 -28.76
C VAL A 64 4.27 -11.33 -29.59
N VAL A 65 4.99 -12.39 -29.25
CA VAL A 65 6.28 -12.76 -29.86
C VAL A 65 6.21 -12.92 -31.39
N PRO A 66 5.19 -13.59 -31.98
CA PRO A 66 5.08 -13.72 -33.44
C PRO A 66 4.90 -12.39 -34.18
N LEU A 67 4.51 -11.32 -33.49
CA LEU A 67 4.30 -9.98 -34.06
C LEU A 67 5.56 -9.11 -34.00
N LEU A 68 6.59 -9.55 -33.29
CA LEU A 68 7.84 -8.83 -33.16
C LEU A 68 8.79 -9.26 -34.29
N PRO A 69 9.39 -8.31 -35.04
CA PRO A 69 10.32 -8.65 -36.10
C PRO A 69 11.59 -9.24 -35.49
N THR A 70 11.92 -10.47 -35.90
CA THR A 70 13.13 -11.19 -35.50
C THR A 70 14.25 -11.13 -36.54
N SER A 71 13.99 -10.53 -37.71
CA SER A 71 14.82 -10.63 -38.91
C SER A 71 15.63 -9.38 -39.27
N ASN A 72 15.57 -8.30 -38.48
CA ASN A 72 16.31 -7.07 -38.76
C ASN A 72 17.70 -7.05 -38.11
N LEU A 73 18.68 -6.43 -38.78
CA LEU A 73 20.08 -6.25 -38.36
C LEU A 73 20.26 -5.45 -37.04
N GLN A 74 19.22 -4.75 -36.57
CA GLN A 74 19.20 -4.03 -35.29
C GLN A 74 18.17 -4.63 -34.35
N LEU A 75 18.62 -4.94 -33.13
CA LEU A 75 17.80 -5.49 -32.06
C LEU A 75 16.75 -4.47 -31.63
N PRO A 76 15.45 -4.81 -31.64
CA PRO A 76 14.39 -3.84 -31.37
C PRO A 76 14.43 -3.39 -29.90
N ALA A 77 14.28 -2.08 -29.69
CA ALA A 77 14.05 -1.51 -28.36
C ALA A 77 12.57 -1.62 -28.00
N ILE A 78 12.27 -2.37 -26.94
CA ILE A 78 10.93 -2.67 -26.46
C ILE A 78 10.72 -2.05 -25.09
N LEU A 79 9.63 -1.31 -24.93
CA LEU A 79 9.15 -0.79 -23.66
C LEU A 79 7.89 -1.54 -23.23
N ASP A 80 7.88 -2.13 -22.05
CA ASP A 80 6.69 -2.66 -21.39
C ASP A 80 6.11 -1.62 -20.42
N ILE A 81 4.91 -1.12 -20.70
CA ILE A 81 4.27 -0.06 -19.93
C ILE A 81 3.22 -0.65 -19.01
N GLY A 82 3.40 -0.43 -17.71
CA GLY A 82 2.59 -1.07 -16.69
C GLY A 82 3.00 -2.52 -16.49
N SER A 83 4.31 -2.79 -16.48
CA SER A 83 4.88 -4.15 -16.46
C SER A 83 4.35 -5.00 -15.32
N GLY A 84 3.91 -4.41 -14.21
CA GLY A 84 3.26 -5.16 -13.16
C GLY A 84 4.23 -6.17 -12.53
N ALA A 85 3.86 -7.44 -12.59
CA ALA A 85 4.71 -8.57 -12.20
C ALA A 85 5.64 -9.05 -13.33
N GLY A 86 5.84 -8.26 -14.38
CA GLY A 86 6.78 -8.50 -15.49
C GLY A 86 6.08 -8.91 -16.78
N PHE A 87 4.78 -8.65 -16.91
CA PHE A 87 3.97 -9.09 -18.04
C PHE A 87 3.55 -7.93 -18.93
N PRO A 88 3.77 -7.99 -20.26
CA PRO A 88 4.34 -9.11 -21.01
C PRO A 88 5.87 -9.07 -21.20
N GLY A 89 6.58 -8.07 -20.67
CA GLY A 89 7.99 -7.81 -20.99
C GLY A 89 8.96 -8.96 -20.68
N ILE A 90 8.92 -9.53 -19.47
CA ILE A 90 9.85 -10.61 -19.07
C ILE A 90 9.65 -11.88 -19.91
N PRO A 91 8.42 -12.40 -20.12
CA PRO A 91 8.21 -13.53 -21.03
C PRO A 91 8.75 -13.29 -22.45
N ILE A 92 8.54 -12.08 -22.99
CA ILE A 92 9.06 -11.71 -24.31
C ILE A 92 10.60 -11.76 -24.31
N LYS A 93 11.25 -11.20 -23.29
CA LYS A 93 12.72 -11.21 -23.17
C LYS A 93 13.31 -12.59 -22.92
N ILE A 94 12.57 -13.50 -22.28
CA ILE A 94 12.98 -14.91 -22.19
C ILE A 94 12.97 -15.52 -23.60
N ALA A 95 11.89 -15.34 -24.36
CA ALA A 95 11.74 -15.91 -25.71
C ALA A 95 12.70 -15.29 -26.74
N LEU A 96 12.96 -13.98 -26.63
CA LEU A 96 13.81 -13.20 -27.51
C LEU A 96 14.94 -12.56 -26.68
N PRO A 97 16.02 -13.30 -26.37
CA PRO A 97 17.05 -12.88 -25.41
C PRO A 97 17.82 -11.64 -25.86
N ASP A 98 17.86 -11.34 -27.16
CA ASP A 98 18.68 -10.26 -27.71
C ASP A 98 17.98 -8.90 -27.72
N ILE A 99 16.67 -8.80 -27.49
CA ILE A 99 15.96 -7.50 -27.52
C ILE A 99 16.48 -6.55 -26.43
N SER A 100 16.43 -5.24 -26.67
CA SER A 100 16.61 -4.28 -25.58
C SER A 100 15.27 -4.07 -24.88
N LEU A 101 15.16 -4.46 -23.60
CA LEU A 101 13.92 -4.36 -22.84
C LEU A 101 14.02 -3.31 -21.74
N THR A 102 13.07 -2.38 -21.74
CA THR A 102 12.77 -1.49 -20.61
C THR A 102 11.41 -1.87 -20.01
N LEU A 103 11.34 -1.99 -18.69
CA LEU A 103 10.16 -2.27 -17.88
C LEU A 103 9.76 -1.00 -17.12
N LEU A 104 8.50 -0.59 -17.21
CA LEU A 104 8.00 0.62 -16.58
C LEU A 104 6.77 0.31 -15.73
N ASP A 105 6.82 0.64 -14.44
CA ASP A 105 5.65 0.64 -13.55
C ASP A 105 5.77 1.77 -12.52
N SER A 106 4.64 2.25 -12.04
CA SER A 106 4.60 3.30 -11.00
C SER A 106 4.82 2.77 -9.58
N SER A 107 4.68 1.45 -9.37
CA SER A 107 4.81 0.82 -8.06
C SER A 107 6.25 0.44 -7.73
N LYS A 108 6.79 1.07 -6.67
CA LYS A 108 8.12 0.73 -6.11
C LYS A 108 8.23 -0.76 -5.74
N LYS A 109 7.21 -1.32 -5.10
CA LYS A 109 7.17 -2.74 -4.68
C LYS A 109 7.27 -3.69 -5.88
N LYS A 110 6.58 -3.38 -6.98
CA LYS A 110 6.64 -4.18 -8.20
C LYS A 110 8.00 -4.05 -8.88
N MET A 111 8.59 -2.86 -8.91
CA MET A 111 9.95 -2.68 -9.43
C MET A 111 11.02 -3.42 -8.63
N GLU A 112 10.86 -3.49 -7.30
CA GLU A 112 11.73 -4.31 -6.47
C GLU A 112 11.66 -5.79 -6.85
N PHE A 113 10.44 -6.32 -7.03
CA PHE A 113 10.23 -7.67 -7.54
C PHE A 113 10.86 -7.88 -8.92
N LEU A 114 10.66 -6.96 -9.87
CA LEU A 114 11.24 -7.09 -11.22
C LEU A 114 12.77 -7.09 -11.21
N ARG A 115 13.39 -6.25 -10.38
CA ARG A 115 14.86 -6.25 -10.24
C ARG A 115 15.37 -7.57 -9.66
N HIS A 116 14.70 -8.08 -8.62
CA HIS A 116 14.99 -9.40 -8.05
C HIS A 116 14.85 -10.51 -9.10
N LEU A 117 13.74 -10.51 -9.83
CA LEU A 117 13.44 -11.49 -10.86
C LEU A 117 14.45 -11.45 -12.01
N CYS A 118 14.79 -10.26 -12.52
CA CYS A 118 15.81 -10.10 -13.56
C CYS A 118 17.16 -10.67 -13.12
N LYS A 119 17.57 -10.40 -11.88
CA LYS A 119 18.80 -10.97 -11.30
C LYS A 119 18.72 -12.50 -11.20
N LYS A 120 17.58 -13.04 -10.76
CA LYS A 120 17.38 -14.48 -10.57
C LYS A 120 17.39 -15.27 -11.88
N LEU A 121 16.84 -14.67 -12.94
CA LEU A 121 16.75 -15.27 -14.27
C LEU A 121 17.95 -14.97 -15.18
N ASP A 122 18.94 -14.21 -14.69
CA ASP A 122 20.04 -13.66 -15.48
C ASP A 122 19.53 -12.99 -16.77
N ILE A 123 18.67 -11.99 -16.58
CA ILE A 123 18.05 -11.20 -17.65
C ILE A 123 18.48 -9.75 -17.49
N LYS A 124 19.04 -9.18 -18.56
CA LYS A 124 19.34 -7.75 -18.64
C LYS A 124 18.12 -6.99 -19.16
N ALA A 125 17.46 -6.26 -18.27
CA ALA A 125 16.38 -5.33 -18.59
C ALA A 125 16.53 -4.06 -17.74
N GLU A 126 16.22 -2.91 -18.32
CA GLU A 126 16.14 -1.65 -17.60
C GLU A 126 14.81 -1.59 -16.83
N ALA A 127 14.82 -1.21 -15.55
CA ALA A 127 13.62 -1.13 -14.72
C ALA A 127 13.40 0.28 -14.18
N ILE A 128 12.35 0.95 -14.68
CA ILE A 128 12.00 2.33 -14.37
C ILE A 128 10.79 2.36 -13.44
N CYS A 129 10.97 2.98 -12.27
CA CYS A 129 9.88 3.25 -11.35
C CYS A 129 9.32 4.65 -11.63
N GLY A 130 8.15 4.75 -12.27
CA GLY A 130 7.58 6.04 -12.62
C GLY A 130 6.20 5.95 -13.27
N ARG A 131 5.52 7.09 -13.33
CA ARG A 131 4.28 7.27 -14.09
C ARG A 131 4.62 7.46 -15.57
N ALA A 132 3.94 6.74 -16.45
CA ALA A 132 4.19 6.79 -17.89
C ALA A 132 4.08 8.21 -18.47
N GLU A 133 3.15 9.02 -17.96
CA GLU A 133 2.93 10.41 -18.37
C GLU A 133 4.14 11.32 -18.09
N ILE A 134 4.93 11.00 -17.07
CA ILE A 134 6.12 11.74 -16.67
C ILE A 134 7.34 11.22 -17.43
N VAL A 135 7.55 9.90 -17.45
CA VAL A 135 8.70 9.28 -18.11
C VAL A 135 8.68 9.55 -19.62
N ALA A 136 7.49 9.60 -20.23
CA ALA A 136 7.31 9.96 -21.64
C ALA A 136 7.84 11.35 -22.02
N LYS A 137 8.05 12.24 -21.04
CA LYS A 137 8.57 13.61 -21.27
C LYS A 137 10.09 13.69 -21.08
N MET A 138 10.72 12.63 -20.57
CA MET A 138 12.17 12.58 -20.40
C MET A 138 12.82 12.36 -21.77
N SER A 139 13.81 13.18 -22.11
CA SER A 139 14.53 13.10 -23.39
C SER A 139 15.20 11.74 -23.63
N THR A 140 15.50 11.01 -22.55
CA THR A 140 16.07 9.66 -22.57
C THR A 140 15.08 8.57 -23.02
N HIS A 141 13.77 8.81 -22.94
CA HIS A 141 12.74 7.79 -23.26
C HIS A 141 11.74 8.25 -24.33
N GLN A 142 11.56 9.56 -24.52
CA GLN A 142 10.64 10.10 -25.51
C GLN A 142 11.08 9.74 -26.94
N GLY A 143 10.21 9.04 -27.66
CA GLY A 143 10.46 8.66 -29.05
C GLY A 143 11.68 7.76 -29.27
N LYS A 144 12.03 6.91 -28.29
CA LYS A 144 13.24 6.07 -28.33
C LYS A 144 12.99 4.59 -28.60
N TYR A 145 11.74 4.14 -28.56
CA TYR A 145 11.39 2.72 -28.65
C TYR A 145 10.83 2.34 -30.01
N ASP A 146 11.21 1.16 -30.51
CA ASP A 146 10.65 0.58 -31.73
C ASP A 146 9.29 -0.05 -31.45
N PHE A 147 9.16 -0.68 -30.27
CA PHE A 147 7.94 -1.31 -29.80
C PHE A 147 7.57 -0.85 -28.40
N ALA A 148 6.27 -0.68 -28.17
CA ALA A 148 5.70 -0.48 -26.86
C ALA A 148 4.65 -1.57 -26.66
N VAL A 149 4.74 -2.33 -25.57
CA VAL A 149 3.80 -3.37 -25.22
C VAL A 149 3.04 -2.95 -23.96
N ALA A 150 1.74 -3.21 -23.93
CA ALA A 150 0.94 -3.00 -22.74
C ALA A 150 -0.23 -3.99 -22.68
N ARG A 151 -0.63 -4.35 -21.47
CA ARG A 151 -1.75 -5.25 -21.21
C ARG A 151 -2.76 -4.61 -20.28
N ALA A 152 -4.02 -5.02 -20.41
CA ALA A 152 -5.11 -4.67 -19.49
C ALA A 152 -5.39 -3.15 -19.40
N VAL A 153 -5.28 -2.45 -20.52
CA VAL A 153 -5.62 -1.03 -20.59
C VAL A 153 -7.14 -0.88 -20.69
N ALA A 154 -7.74 -0.08 -19.80
CA ALA A 154 -9.20 0.06 -19.70
C ALA A 154 -9.85 0.62 -20.97
N LYS A 155 -9.14 1.46 -21.73
CA LYS A 155 -9.59 2.07 -22.98
C LYS A 155 -8.43 2.22 -23.96
N LEU A 156 -8.71 2.04 -25.24
CA LEU A 156 -7.72 2.14 -26.32
C LEU A 156 -7.11 3.55 -26.43
N SER A 157 -7.93 4.59 -26.30
CA SER A 157 -7.49 6.00 -26.29
C SER A 157 -6.54 6.32 -25.14
N THR A 158 -6.72 5.70 -23.97
CA THR A 158 -5.78 5.81 -22.86
C THR A 158 -4.46 5.14 -23.20
N ALA A 159 -4.51 3.95 -23.81
CA ALA A 159 -3.31 3.24 -24.26
C ALA A 159 -2.50 4.08 -25.27
N GLU A 160 -3.16 4.67 -26.27
CA GLU A 160 -2.51 5.57 -27.23
C GLU A 160 -1.80 6.73 -26.52
N LYS A 161 -2.51 7.42 -25.62
CA LYS A 161 -1.97 8.59 -24.91
C LYS A 161 -0.75 8.25 -24.05
N LEU A 162 -0.75 7.08 -23.42
CA LEU A 162 0.33 6.65 -22.54
C LEU A 162 1.52 6.06 -23.33
N CYS A 163 1.28 5.34 -24.42
CA CYS A 163 2.30 4.53 -25.08
C CYS A 163 2.94 5.21 -26.30
N LEU A 164 2.16 5.88 -27.14
CA LEU A 164 2.67 6.49 -28.39
C LEU A 164 3.78 7.55 -28.18
N PRO A 165 3.84 8.31 -27.08
CA PRO A 165 4.94 9.25 -26.84
C PRO A 165 6.33 8.59 -26.74
N PHE A 166 6.40 7.33 -26.33
CA PHE A 166 7.65 6.58 -26.20
C PHE A 166 8.17 6.06 -27.55
N LEU A 167 7.26 5.85 -28.51
CA LEU A 167 7.60 5.25 -29.80
C LEU A 167 8.32 6.22 -30.73
N LYS A 168 9.34 5.73 -31.44
CA LYS A 168 9.90 6.37 -32.64
C LYS A 168 8.79 6.58 -33.68
N ASN A 169 9.00 7.47 -34.65
CA ASN A 169 8.10 7.56 -35.80
C ASN A 169 8.08 6.22 -36.54
N GLY A 170 6.89 5.71 -36.86
CA GLY A 170 6.73 4.37 -37.43
C GLY A 170 6.83 3.22 -36.42
N GLY A 171 7.14 3.49 -35.15
CA GLY A 171 7.14 2.49 -34.08
C GLY A 171 5.74 1.90 -33.85
N ILE A 172 5.70 0.71 -33.26
CA ILE A 172 4.49 -0.10 -33.15
C ILE A 172 4.10 -0.29 -31.69
N LEU A 173 2.86 0.06 -31.35
CA LEU A 173 2.22 -0.27 -30.09
C LEU A 173 1.50 -1.60 -30.23
N ILE A 174 1.83 -2.57 -29.37
CA ILE A 174 1.14 -3.86 -29.29
C ILE A 174 0.33 -3.92 -28.00
N LEU A 175 -0.98 -4.14 -28.13
CA LEU A 175 -1.92 -4.15 -27.02
C LEU A 175 -2.62 -5.50 -26.88
N GLN A 176 -2.55 -6.05 -25.67
CA GLN A 176 -3.28 -7.25 -25.29
C GLN A 176 -4.56 -6.84 -24.55
N THR A 177 -5.70 -7.06 -25.20
CA THR A 177 -7.01 -6.59 -24.73
C THR A 177 -8.06 -7.72 -24.77
N GLY A 178 -9.24 -7.44 -24.23
CA GLY A 178 -10.42 -8.31 -24.36
C GLY A 178 -11.26 -7.98 -25.59
N ASN A 179 -12.38 -8.69 -25.77
CA ASN A 179 -13.27 -8.55 -26.92
C ASN A 179 -13.90 -7.15 -27.15
N ARG A 180 -13.89 -6.25 -26.16
CA ARG A 180 -14.39 -4.89 -26.31
C ARG A 180 -13.27 -3.93 -26.67
N THR A 181 -13.24 -3.53 -27.93
CA THR A 181 -12.38 -2.44 -28.43
C THR A 181 -13.29 -1.32 -28.91
N ASP A 182 -13.40 -0.22 -28.17
CA ASP A 182 -13.85 1.05 -28.74
C ASP A 182 -12.76 1.48 -29.74
N ILE A 183 -13.06 1.48 -31.05
CA ILE A 183 -12.06 1.64 -32.14
C ILE A 183 -11.77 3.13 -32.47
N ASN A 184 -12.12 4.08 -31.60
CA ASN A 184 -11.88 5.49 -31.90
C ASN A 184 -10.42 5.89 -31.54
N LEU A 185 -9.50 5.68 -32.49
CA LEU A 185 -8.09 6.09 -32.42
C LEU A 185 -7.90 7.54 -32.86
N LYS A 186 -6.96 8.25 -32.24
CA LYS A 186 -6.63 9.64 -32.61
C LYS A 186 -5.28 9.81 -33.29
N ASN A 187 -4.28 9.02 -32.89
CA ASN A 187 -2.88 9.27 -33.26
C ASN A 187 -2.13 8.03 -33.78
N GLY A 188 -2.84 6.92 -33.96
CA GLY A 188 -2.31 5.69 -34.52
C GLY A 188 -3.27 5.05 -35.52
N GLU A 189 -2.73 4.12 -36.30
CA GLU A 189 -3.49 3.32 -37.26
C GLU A 189 -3.43 1.85 -36.85
N ILE A 190 -4.58 1.18 -36.77
CA ILE A 190 -4.63 -0.28 -36.53
C ILE A 190 -4.04 -0.96 -37.74
N MET A 191 -2.93 -1.68 -37.54
CA MET A 191 -2.34 -2.51 -38.58
C MET A 191 -3.04 -3.87 -38.63
N GLU A 192 -3.09 -4.56 -37.49
CA GLU A 192 -3.59 -5.93 -37.43
C GLU A 192 -4.35 -6.20 -36.13
N LYS A 193 -5.34 -7.08 -36.22
CA LYS A 193 -6.15 -7.56 -35.09
C LYS A 193 -6.12 -9.08 -35.08
N PHE A 194 -5.34 -9.64 -34.16
CA PHE A 194 -5.20 -11.08 -33.99
C PHE A 194 -6.11 -11.58 -32.87
N ARG A 195 -6.98 -12.54 -33.19
CA ARG A 195 -7.68 -13.32 -32.16
C ARG A 195 -6.78 -14.48 -31.75
N LEU A 196 -6.60 -14.65 -30.45
CA LEU A 196 -5.78 -15.73 -29.93
C LEU A 196 -6.58 -17.05 -29.90
N PRO A 197 -5.92 -18.22 -29.94
CA PRO A 197 -6.60 -19.51 -29.91
C PRO A 197 -7.55 -19.64 -28.72
N GLU A 198 -8.86 -19.78 -28.98
CA GLU A 198 -9.89 -19.79 -27.93
C GLU A 198 -9.69 -20.89 -26.88
N LYS A 199 -9.10 -22.01 -27.31
CA LYS A 199 -8.79 -23.16 -26.44
C LYS A 199 -7.90 -22.79 -25.25
N ILE A 200 -7.10 -21.73 -25.35
CA ILE A 200 -6.13 -21.32 -24.32
C ILE A 200 -6.40 -19.91 -23.82
N LEU A 201 -6.75 -18.98 -24.72
CA LEU A 201 -6.92 -17.55 -24.41
C LEU A 201 -8.28 -17.04 -24.91
N PRO A 202 -9.39 -17.51 -24.32
CA PRO A 202 -10.73 -17.15 -24.79
C PRO A 202 -10.97 -15.65 -24.68
N GLY A 203 -11.48 -15.05 -25.77
CA GLY A 203 -11.84 -13.64 -25.84
C GLY A 203 -10.68 -12.65 -25.75
N ARG A 204 -9.43 -13.11 -25.93
CA ARG A 204 -8.24 -12.27 -26.00
C ARG A 204 -7.93 -11.86 -27.43
N VAL A 205 -7.58 -10.60 -27.56
CA VAL A 205 -7.20 -9.96 -28.82
C VAL A 205 -5.86 -9.27 -28.65
N VAL A 206 -4.99 -9.40 -29.63
CA VAL A 206 -3.76 -8.60 -29.76
C VAL A 206 -3.96 -7.61 -30.90
N LEU A 207 -3.75 -6.33 -30.62
CA LEU A 207 -3.80 -5.24 -31.60
C LEU A 207 -2.41 -4.70 -31.85
N SER A 208 -2.04 -4.51 -33.10
CA SER A 208 -0.85 -3.73 -33.49
C SER A 208 -1.29 -2.37 -34.02
N ILE A 209 -0.68 -1.30 -33.52
CA ILE A 209 -1.00 0.08 -33.86
C ILE A 209 0.28 0.78 -34.28
N ARG A 210 0.36 1.26 -35.52
CA ARG A 210 1.50 2.03 -36.01
C ARG A 210 1.36 3.48 -35.64
N LYS A 211 2.45 4.09 -35.17
CA LYS A 211 2.54 5.55 -34.99
C LYS A 211 2.71 6.23 -36.35
N THR A 212 1.67 6.91 -36.82
CA THR A 212 1.61 7.54 -38.16
C THR A 212 1.98 9.02 -38.16
N GLN A 213 1.86 9.72 -37.04
CA GLN A 213 2.26 11.13 -36.93
C GLN A 213 3.38 11.30 -35.91
N PRO A 214 4.35 12.21 -36.17
CA PRO A 214 5.21 12.72 -35.11
C PRO A 214 4.28 13.25 -34.01
N PHE A 215 4.58 12.92 -32.75
CA PHE A 215 3.90 13.57 -31.65
C PHE A 215 4.32 15.04 -31.70
N LEU A 216 3.56 15.86 -32.44
CA LEU A 216 3.78 17.29 -32.51
C LEU A 216 3.85 17.73 -31.05
N LYS A 217 4.92 18.46 -30.69
CA LYS A 217 4.96 19.24 -29.46
C LYS A 217 3.70 20.08 -29.50
N LYS A 218 2.62 19.61 -28.89
CA LYS A 218 1.64 20.51 -28.32
C LYS A 218 2.48 21.30 -27.33
N SER A 219 2.84 22.53 -27.73
CA SER A 219 3.09 23.64 -26.79
C SER A 219 2.23 23.37 -25.59
N PRO A 220 2.79 23.31 -24.37
CA PRO A 220 2.18 22.62 -23.25
C PRO A 220 0.70 22.94 -23.30
N LEU A 221 -0.11 21.96 -23.73
CA LEU A 221 -1.52 22.00 -23.40
C LEU A 221 -1.39 22.10 -21.90
N GLY A 222 -1.68 23.30 -21.38
CA GLY A 222 -1.38 23.68 -20.01
C GLY A 222 -1.63 22.43 -19.22
N ALA A 223 -0.60 21.95 -18.51
CA ALA A 223 -0.82 20.86 -17.59
C ALA A 223 -2.18 21.18 -16.99
N ALA A 224 -3.15 20.29 -17.11
CA ALA A 224 -4.29 20.37 -16.22
C ALA A 224 -3.70 20.02 -14.84
N GLY A 225 -2.81 20.90 -14.35
CA GLY A 225 -2.67 21.18 -12.96
C GLY A 225 -4.05 21.63 -12.56
N PHE A 226 -4.39 21.20 -11.36
CA PHE A 226 -5.60 21.62 -10.69
C PHE A 226 -5.85 23.09 -11.00
N THR A 227 -7.01 23.39 -11.54
CA THR A 227 -7.44 24.78 -11.66
C THR A 227 -7.29 25.42 -10.27
N LEU A 228 -6.95 26.70 -10.19
CA LEU A 228 -6.88 27.39 -8.90
C LEU A 228 -8.18 27.17 -8.09
N ILE A 229 -9.30 27.07 -8.79
CA ILE A 229 -10.61 26.73 -8.23
C ILE A 229 -10.64 25.30 -7.63
N GLU A 230 -10.17 24.27 -8.34
CA GLU A 230 -10.10 22.91 -7.79
C GLU A 230 -9.19 22.83 -6.56
N LEU A 231 -8.04 23.49 -6.59
CA LEU A 231 -7.14 23.51 -5.44
C LEU A 231 -7.78 24.26 -4.26
N MET A 232 -8.47 25.37 -4.51
CA MET A 232 -9.20 26.11 -3.48
C MET A 232 -10.35 25.28 -2.89
N VAL A 233 -11.09 24.55 -3.71
CA VAL A 233 -12.17 23.66 -3.24
C VAL A 233 -11.58 22.55 -2.38
N VAL A 234 -10.48 21.92 -2.79
CA VAL A 234 -9.83 20.87 -2.00
C VAL A 234 -9.30 21.42 -0.67
N VAL A 235 -8.62 22.57 -0.67
CA VAL A 235 -8.13 23.20 0.57
C VAL A 235 -9.29 23.63 1.47
N ALA A 236 -10.38 24.16 0.92
CA ALA A 236 -11.57 24.50 1.68
C ALA A 236 -12.24 23.27 2.29
N LEU A 237 -12.39 22.18 1.53
CA LEU A 237 -12.95 20.92 2.04
C LEU A 237 -12.06 20.31 3.12
N ILE A 238 -10.74 20.29 2.94
CA ILE A 238 -9.79 19.84 3.98
C ILE A 238 -9.90 20.74 5.22
N GLY A 239 -10.04 22.05 5.05
CA GLY A 239 -10.24 23.00 6.15
C GLY A 239 -11.53 22.74 6.94
N ILE A 240 -12.65 22.53 6.26
CA ILE A 240 -13.94 22.20 6.89
C ILE A 240 -13.86 20.86 7.62
N LEU A 241 -13.29 19.84 6.97
CA LEU A 241 -13.12 18.52 7.58
C LEU A 241 -12.20 18.58 8.81
N ALA A 242 -11.10 19.32 8.73
CA ALA A 242 -10.18 19.51 9.85
C ALA A 242 -10.84 20.26 11.01
N ALA A 243 -11.62 21.31 10.72
CA ALA A 243 -12.35 22.07 11.74
C ALA A 243 -13.36 21.22 12.52
N ILE A 244 -13.97 20.22 11.90
CA ILE A 244 -14.87 19.27 12.57
C ILE A 244 -14.10 18.13 13.25
N ALA A 245 -13.08 17.58 12.58
CA ALA A 245 -12.39 16.39 13.03
C ALA A 245 -11.45 16.64 14.21
N ILE A 246 -10.70 17.74 14.21
CA ILE A 246 -9.72 18.07 15.27
C ILE A 246 -10.36 18.16 16.66
N PRO A 247 -11.42 18.96 16.90
CA PRO A 247 -12.04 19.04 18.23
C PRO A 247 -12.66 17.71 18.65
N LYS A 248 -13.28 16.98 17.71
CA LYS A 248 -13.87 15.66 17.99
C LYS A 248 -12.81 14.63 18.38
N PHE A 249 -11.66 14.65 17.71
CA PHE A 249 -10.54 13.76 18.01
C PHE A 249 -9.88 14.13 19.34
N ALA A 250 -9.70 15.42 19.62
CA ALA A 250 -9.20 15.90 20.91
C ALA A 250 -10.12 15.47 22.07
N GLU A 251 -11.44 15.60 21.89
CA GLU A 251 -12.42 15.15 22.88
C GLU A 251 -12.41 13.63 23.08
N MET A 252 -12.26 12.87 21.99
CA MET A 252 -12.14 11.41 22.06
C MET A 252 -10.91 10.98 22.88
N ILE A 253 -9.74 11.57 22.64
CA ILE A 253 -8.53 11.30 23.42
C ILE A 253 -8.75 11.65 24.90
N ARG A 254 -9.38 12.80 25.18
CA ARG A 254 -9.71 13.21 26.55
C ARG A 254 -10.59 12.16 27.24
N ARG A 255 -11.68 11.72 26.59
CA ARG A 255 -12.58 10.66 27.11
C ARG A 255 -11.84 9.35 27.37
N THR A 256 -10.93 8.95 26.49
CA THR A 256 -10.12 7.72 26.69
C THR A 256 -9.18 7.85 27.89
N LYS A 257 -8.48 8.99 28.03
CA LYS A 257 -7.59 9.23 29.17
C LYS A 257 -8.37 9.27 30.50
N GLN A 258 -9.48 9.99 30.55
CA GLN A 258 -10.35 10.05 31.73
C GLN A 258 -10.96 8.68 32.07
N GLY A 259 -11.42 7.93 31.07
CA GLY A 259 -11.93 6.57 31.25
C GLY A 259 -10.88 5.62 31.81
N LYS A 260 -9.62 5.72 31.35
CA LYS A 260 -8.51 4.96 31.92
C LYS A 260 -8.27 5.35 33.38
N THR A 261 -8.14 6.64 33.68
CA THR A 261 -7.94 7.14 35.05
C THR A 261 -9.04 6.68 36.01
N LYS A 262 -10.31 6.71 35.56
CA LYS A 262 -11.45 6.24 36.37
C LYS A 262 -11.38 4.73 36.62
N GLY A 263 -10.91 3.94 35.65
CA GLY A 263 -10.61 2.52 35.84
C GLY A 263 -9.50 2.29 36.86
N GLU A 264 -8.40 3.02 36.75
CA GLU A 264 -7.28 2.92 37.70
C GLU A 264 -7.65 3.39 39.11
N LEU A 265 -8.52 4.40 39.24
CA LEU A 265 -9.08 4.80 40.52
C LEU A 265 -9.87 3.66 41.18
N GLY A 266 -10.62 2.89 40.38
CA GLY A 266 -11.27 1.66 40.82
C GLY A 266 -10.26 0.63 41.35
N ASN A 267 -9.17 0.41 40.62
CA ASN A 267 -8.08 -0.49 41.04
C ASN A 267 -7.46 -0.05 42.38
N LEU A 268 -7.17 1.25 42.54
CA LEU A 268 -6.66 1.80 43.80
C LEU A 268 -7.62 1.62 44.97
N ARG A 269 -8.92 1.87 44.75
CA ARG A 269 -9.96 1.66 45.78
C ARG A 269 -10.05 0.20 46.20
N SER A 270 -9.99 -0.73 45.24
CA SER A 270 -9.95 -2.16 45.53
C SER A 270 -8.72 -2.54 46.34
N ALA A 271 -7.53 -2.04 45.97
CA ALA A 271 -6.29 -2.30 46.71
C ALA A 271 -6.36 -1.78 48.17
N ILE A 272 -6.84 -0.56 48.38
CA ILE A 272 -7.01 0.02 49.73
C ILE A 272 -8.03 -0.80 50.55
N THR A 273 -9.11 -1.25 49.92
CA THR A 273 -10.13 -2.07 50.59
C THR A 273 -9.59 -3.45 50.98
N LEU A 274 -8.76 -4.06 50.13
CA LEU A 274 -8.07 -5.32 50.45
C LEU A 274 -7.08 -5.13 51.59
N TYR A 275 -6.29 -4.05 51.57
CA TYR A 275 -5.38 -3.73 52.66
C TYR A 275 -6.09 -3.57 54.00
N TYR A 276 -7.24 -2.87 54.00
CA TYR A 276 -8.06 -2.69 55.19
C TYR A 276 -8.63 -4.03 55.71
N SER A 277 -9.11 -4.88 54.81
CA SER A 277 -9.61 -6.22 55.14
C SER A 277 -8.53 -7.11 55.74
N ASP A 278 -7.32 -7.11 55.18
CA ASP A 278 -6.18 -7.88 55.67
C ASP A 278 -5.63 -7.34 57.01
N SER A 279 -5.92 -6.08 57.32
CA SER A 279 -5.65 -5.47 58.62
C SER A 279 -6.79 -5.73 59.63
N GLU A 280 -7.62 -6.75 59.39
CA GLU A 280 -8.80 -7.12 60.19
C GLU A 280 -9.81 -5.95 60.36
N GLY A 281 -9.81 -4.99 59.44
CA GLY A 281 -10.64 -3.79 59.51
C GLY A 281 -10.18 -2.78 60.56
N MET A 282 -8.94 -2.85 61.04
CA MET A 282 -8.43 -1.97 62.08
C MET A 282 -7.86 -0.65 61.55
N GLN A 283 -7.27 -0.66 60.35
CA GLN A 283 -6.60 0.53 59.80
C GLN A 283 -6.54 0.56 58.28
N TYR A 284 -6.74 1.75 57.72
CA TYR A 284 -6.36 2.07 56.35
C TYR A 284 -4.85 2.40 56.28
N PRO A 285 -4.25 2.49 55.07
CA PRO A 285 -2.92 3.07 54.92
C PRO A 285 -2.81 4.42 55.65
N GLN A 286 -1.74 4.60 56.42
CA GLN A 286 -1.65 5.73 57.35
C GLN A 286 -1.52 7.09 56.64
N ASN A 287 -1.00 7.10 55.42
CA ASN A 287 -0.81 8.29 54.59
C ASN A 287 -0.55 7.91 53.11
N ALA A 288 -0.48 8.91 52.24
CA ALA A 288 -0.19 8.79 50.83
C ALA A 288 1.16 8.10 50.55
N ALA A 289 2.18 8.38 51.38
CA ALA A 289 3.49 7.74 51.28
C ALA A 289 3.44 6.22 51.51
N ALA A 290 2.54 5.74 52.38
CA ALA A 290 2.34 4.30 52.60
C ALA A 290 1.73 3.60 51.36
N ILE A 291 1.03 4.34 50.51
CA ILE A 291 0.44 3.84 49.25
C ILE A 291 1.48 3.83 48.12
N SER A 292 2.31 4.88 48.02
CA SER A 292 3.29 5.04 46.93
C SER A 292 4.65 4.39 47.20
N ASN A 293 4.96 3.95 48.42
CA ASN A 293 6.22 3.28 48.73
C ASN A 293 6.34 1.94 47.99
N GLU A 294 7.22 1.89 46.98
CA GLU A 294 7.48 0.72 46.12
C GLU A 294 7.89 -0.54 46.89
N THR A 295 8.52 -0.38 48.06
CA THR A 295 8.94 -1.51 48.92
C THR A 295 7.92 -1.83 50.02
N GLY A 296 6.85 -1.04 50.13
CA GLY A 296 5.83 -1.16 51.16
C GLY A 296 4.81 -2.27 50.90
N PRO A 297 4.02 -2.64 51.92
CA PRO A 297 3.00 -3.69 51.81
C PRO A 297 1.91 -3.37 50.77
N MET A 298 1.62 -2.09 50.53
CA MET A 298 0.68 -1.67 49.49
C MET A 298 1.15 -2.08 48.09
N GLN A 299 2.36 -1.68 47.69
CA GLN A 299 2.89 -1.93 46.34
C GLN A 299 3.37 -3.38 46.14
N THR A 300 3.76 -4.08 47.21
CA THR A 300 4.27 -5.45 47.09
C THR A 300 3.17 -6.53 47.06
N LYS A 301 1.99 -6.25 47.63
CA LYS A 301 0.92 -7.24 47.79
C LYS A 301 -0.41 -6.89 47.13
N TYR A 302 -0.80 -5.61 47.10
CA TYR A 302 -2.16 -5.21 46.69
C TYR A 302 -2.21 -4.37 45.41
N LEU A 303 -1.09 -3.75 45.02
CA LEU A 303 -1.00 -2.90 43.85
C LEU A 303 0.36 -3.11 43.16
N SER A 304 0.41 -3.71 41.98
CA SER A 304 1.69 -4.05 41.33
C SER A 304 2.56 -2.84 40.96
N THR A 305 1.94 -1.71 40.61
CA THR A 305 2.60 -0.44 40.31
C THR A 305 1.62 0.71 40.53
N MET A 306 2.12 1.88 40.96
CA MET A 306 1.30 3.08 41.07
C MET A 306 0.76 3.53 39.69
N PRO A 307 -0.58 3.58 39.48
CA PRO A 307 -1.13 3.99 38.21
C PRO A 307 -1.01 5.51 38.03
N ALA A 308 -0.74 5.94 36.80
CA ALA A 308 -0.68 7.36 36.49
C ALA A 308 -2.08 7.97 36.28
N VAL A 309 -2.33 9.15 36.85
CA VAL A 309 -3.47 9.99 36.54
C VAL A 309 -3.29 10.57 35.13
N LYS A 310 -4.32 10.40 34.28
CA LYS A 310 -4.35 10.95 32.91
C LYS A 310 -5.65 11.71 32.70
N LEU A 311 -5.61 13.03 32.86
CA LEU A 311 -6.81 13.87 32.74
C LEU A 311 -7.15 14.24 31.30
N GLY A 312 -6.16 14.30 30.42
CA GLY A 312 -6.37 14.77 29.04
C GLY A 312 -6.87 16.22 28.94
N LEU A 313 -6.54 17.02 29.96
CA LEU A 313 -6.83 18.44 30.07
C LEU A 313 -5.54 19.24 29.85
N ASN A 314 -5.67 20.45 29.32
CA ASN A 314 -4.53 21.36 29.19
C ASN A 314 -4.02 21.74 30.59
N ASN A 315 -2.71 21.87 30.74
CA ASN A 315 -2.00 22.24 31.98
C ASN A 315 -1.88 21.15 33.06
N TYR A 316 -2.37 19.92 32.83
CA TYR A 316 -2.12 18.79 33.72
C TYR A 316 -1.14 17.82 33.08
N GLN A 317 -0.07 17.51 33.81
CA GLN A 317 0.88 16.48 33.43
C GLN A 317 0.40 15.11 33.92
N GLU A 318 0.75 14.06 33.18
CA GLU A 318 0.51 12.70 33.66
C GLU A 318 1.46 12.42 34.83
N THR A 319 0.92 12.03 35.98
CA THR A 319 1.70 11.80 37.20
C THR A 319 1.20 10.58 37.96
N THR A 320 2.09 9.91 38.68
CA THR A 320 1.79 8.86 39.64
C THR A 320 1.71 9.37 41.08
N ASP A 321 1.95 10.66 41.28
CA ASP A 321 2.03 11.27 42.61
C ASP A 321 0.69 11.16 43.36
N ILE A 322 0.81 11.12 44.68
CA ILE A 322 -0.33 11.05 45.60
C ILE A 322 -0.05 11.93 46.82
N ASP A 323 -1.00 12.79 47.14
CA ASP A 323 -0.91 13.72 48.28
C ASP A 323 -1.91 13.36 49.38
N ASP A 324 -1.56 13.70 50.60
CA ASP A 324 -2.43 13.59 51.77
C ASP A 324 -3.43 14.75 51.84
N PHE A 325 -4.68 14.40 52.16
CA PHE A 325 -5.79 15.32 52.38
C PHE A 325 -6.52 14.96 53.69
N ASN A 326 -7.06 15.98 54.36
CA ASN A 326 -8.00 15.81 55.45
C ASN A 326 -9.44 15.99 54.96
N ASP A 327 -10.40 15.53 55.78
CA ASP A 327 -11.82 15.75 55.50
C ASP A 327 -12.15 17.25 55.48
N GLY A 328 -12.61 17.73 54.33
CA GLY A 328 -13.00 19.14 54.13
C GLY A 328 -11.92 20.03 53.51
N ASP A 329 -10.73 19.50 53.24
CA ASP A 329 -9.68 20.23 52.54
C ASP A 329 -10.13 20.64 51.13
N ALA A 330 -9.73 21.86 50.73
CA ALA A 330 -9.94 22.34 49.37
C ALA A 330 -8.99 21.64 48.39
N LEU A 331 -9.44 21.44 47.15
CA LEU A 331 -8.61 20.88 46.09
C LEU A 331 -7.48 21.85 45.72
N THR A 332 -6.26 21.34 45.58
CA THR A 332 -5.11 22.11 45.08
C THR A 332 -4.99 22.08 43.56
N ASP A 333 -5.82 21.26 42.89
CA ASP A 333 -5.97 21.19 41.44
C ASP A 333 -4.65 20.85 40.70
N LEU A 334 -3.82 20.00 41.32
CA LEU A 334 -2.55 19.53 40.74
C LEU A 334 -2.74 18.37 39.74
N GLY A 335 -3.92 17.74 39.73
CA GLY A 335 -4.24 16.61 38.85
C GLY A 335 -3.53 15.31 39.21
N ASN A 336 -3.05 15.19 40.43
CA ASN A 336 -2.51 13.96 41.02
C ASN A 336 -3.58 13.20 41.82
N TRP A 337 -3.21 12.08 42.43
CA TRP A 337 -4.10 11.37 43.35
C TRP A 337 -4.20 12.13 44.68
N GLY A 338 -5.40 12.17 45.26
CA GLY A 338 -5.62 12.64 46.63
C GLY A 338 -6.06 11.49 47.53
N TYR A 339 -5.55 11.46 48.76
CA TYR A 339 -5.86 10.42 49.73
C TYR A 339 -6.28 10.97 51.09
N ILE A 340 -7.39 10.47 51.62
CA ILE A 340 -7.89 10.79 52.97
C ILE A 340 -7.82 9.53 53.82
N ALA A 341 -6.84 9.47 54.72
CA ALA A 341 -6.55 8.30 55.56
C ALA A 341 -7.70 7.94 56.52
N SER A 342 -8.39 8.95 57.09
CA SER A 342 -9.49 8.77 58.06
C SER A 342 -10.64 7.89 57.53
N ARG A 343 -10.81 7.83 56.20
CA ARG A 343 -11.91 7.10 55.53
C ARG A 343 -11.41 6.15 54.44
N GLY A 344 -10.10 6.02 54.26
CA GLY A 344 -9.51 5.26 53.16
C GLY A 344 -9.93 5.74 51.77
N ARG A 345 -10.31 7.02 51.64
CA ARG A 345 -10.86 7.55 50.39
C ARG A 345 -9.71 8.00 49.48
N VAL A 346 -9.68 7.46 48.27
CA VAL A 346 -8.84 7.95 47.17
C VAL A 346 -9.72 8.62 46.11
N PHE A 347 -9.24 9.72 45.55
CA PHE A 347 -9.90 10.53 44.53
C PHE A 347 -8.85 11.22 43.65
N VAL A 348 -9.29 11.92 42.61
CA VAL A 348 -8.40 12.73 41.76
C VAL A 348 -8.46 14.18 42.21
N ASN A 349 -7.30 14.77 42.54
CA ASN A 349 -7.17 16.15 42.98
C ASN A 349 -7.30 17.11 41.79
N CYS A 350 -8.53 17.25 41.28
CA CYS A 350 -8.85 18.13 40.16
C CYS A 350 -10.23 18.76 40.34
N ALA A 351 -10.29 20.08 40.23
CA ALA A 351 -11.53 20.86 40.34
C ALA A 351 -12.29 20.97 39.01
N GLN A 352 -11.69 20.54 37.89
CA GLN A 352 -12.32 20.57 36.58
C GLN A 352 -13.36 19.46 36.39
N SER A 353 -14.26 19.67 35.42
CA SER A 353 -15.23 18.67 35.00
C SER A 353 -14.69 17.75 33.91
N ASP A 354 -15.19 16.52 33.89
CA ASP A 354 -14.89 15.54 32.88
C ASP A 354 -15.59 15.85 31.53
N ALA A 355 -15.39 14.98 30.54
CA ALA A 355 -16.01 15.16 29.23
C ALA A 355 -17.55 15.07 29.21
N LYS A 356 -18.19 14.66 30.32
CA LYS A 356 -19.64 14.61 30.50
C LYS A 356 -20.17 15.75 31.38
N GLY A 357 -19.29 16.56 31.98
CA GLY A 357 -19.67 17.66 32.87
C GLY A 357 -19.67 17.28 34.36
N GLU A 358 -19.30 16.05 34.72
CA GLU A 358 -19.19 15.61 36.13
C GLU A 358 -17.86 16.10 36.72
N LEU A 359 -17.85 16.55 37.98
CA LEU A 359 -16.62 16.97 38.65
C LEU A 359 -15.64 15.80 38.75
N ILE A 360 -14.40 15.99 38.30
CA ILE A 360 -13.39 14.92 38.29
C ILE A 360 -13.07 14.40 39.71
N SER A 361 -13.05 15.29 40.70
CA SER A 361 -12.89 14.95 42.12
C SER A 361 -14.03 14.13 42.72
N SER A 362 -15.17 14.03 42.02
CA SER A 362 -16.34 13.24 42.45
C SER A 362 -16.33 11.80 41.96
N TRP A 363 -15.40 11.45 41.06
CA TRP A 363 -15.24 10.09 40.52
C TRP A 363 -15.04 9.03 41.60
#